data_AF-A0A7S2Z9S1-F1
#
_entry.id   AF-A0A7S2Z9S1-F1
#
_cell.length_a   1.000
_cell.length_b   1.000
_cell.length_c   1.000
_cell.angle_alpha   90.00
_cell.angle_beta   90.00
_cell.angle_gamma   90.00
#
_symmetry.space_group_name_H-M   'P 1'
#
loop_
_entity.id
_entity.type
_entity.pdbx_description
1 polymer ?
#
loop_
_entity_poly.entity_id
_entity_poly.type
_entity_poly.pdbx_seq_one_letter_code
_entity_poly.pdbx_strand_id
1 'polypeptide(L)'
;MRSVESGLPGFVLHGASGRLTTIRSRRLVCMASSTRQGLEEVLSSGKYEGILLDQFGVLHDGRTAYVEAINCVRLAQETGAKVAIVSNTSRRSAGCAAKLEKYGYEESWFDAAVTSGELAFEVLSSRRHEFGLPESPSKIIHTNWIERGTISVDDPRLGVLPVGEDIDSADFILCHGTEGISLPDGTVKPASLDYLVAFLKKCSARKLPLVCANPDIVTVDGDELITMPGKQTYSASINNSTFGAQLIEAEHPRQASCQKVTRTLEGQS
;
A
#
# COMPACT_ATOMS: atom_id res chain seq x y z
N MET A 1 -50.91 -3.10 -14.21
CA MET A 1 -49.95 -2.56 -15.19
C MET A 1 -48.64 -2.32 -14.45
N ARG A 2 -47.52 -2.82 -14.98
CA ARG A 2 -46.22 -2.96 -14.30
C ARG A 2 -45.57 -1.60 -14.02
N SER A 3 -44.86 -1.51 -12.90
CA SER A 3 -43.57 -0.82 -12.80
C SER A 3 -42.69 -1.64 -11.85
N VAL A 4 -41.63 -2.22 -12.39
CA VAL A 4 -40.58 -2.95 -11.68
C VAL A 4 -39.46 -1.95 -11.45
N GLU A 5 -39.22 -1.51 -10.22
CA GLU A 5 -37.99 -0.80 -9.87
C GLU A 5 -36.99 -1.80 -9.29
N SER A 6 -35.96 -2.08 -10.09
CA SER A 6 -34.88 -3.02 -9.85
C SER A 6 -33.91 -2.52 -8.77
N GLY A 7 -33.72 -3.31 -7.72
CA GLY A 7 -32.70 -3.08 -6.69
C GLY A 7 -31.28 -3.29 -7.22
N LEU A 8 -30.34 -2.46 -6.75
CA LEU A 8 -28.91 -2.63 -6.96
C LEU A 8 -28.14 -2.28 -5.67
N PRO A 9 -27.48 -3.25 -5.00
CA PRO A 9 -26.76 -3.03 -3.74
C PRO A 9 -25.27 -2.65 -3.94
N GLY A 10 -24.76 -1.74 -3.10
CA GLY A 10 -23.38 -1.20 -3.09
C GLY A 10 -22.49 -1.69 -1.92
N PHE A 11 -21.22 -1.27 -1.89
CA PHE A 11 -20.07 -1.85 -1.12
C PHE A 11 -19.49 -0.93 -0.02
N VAL A 12 -18.72 -1.49 0.93
CA VAL A 12 -18.23 -0.92 2.23
C VAL A 12 -16.68 -1.06 2.36
N LEU A 13 -15.95 -0.07 2.90
CA LEU A 13 -14.47 -0.08 3.14
C LEU A 13 -14.11 -0.02 4.65
N HIS A 14 -12.91 -0.50 5.02
CA HIS A 14 -12.30 -0.28 6.34
C HIS A 14 -10.92 0.39 6.30
N GLY A 15 -10.76 1.41 7.14
CA GLY A 15 -9.52 1.77 7.82
C GLY A 15 -9.86 2.37 9.20
N ALA A 16 -8.85 2.77 9.96
CA ALA A 16 -9.01 3.43 11.26
C ALA A 16 -9.96 4.66 11.24
N SER A 17 -10.29 5.20 10.06
CA SER A 17 -11.37 6.16 9.84
C SER A 17 -12.59 5.46 9.18
N GLY A 18 -13.64 5.21 9.96
CA GLY A 18 -14.83 4.45 9.56
C GLY A 18 -15.72 5.08 8.47
N ARG A 19 -15.24 5.15 7.22
CA ARG A 19 -16.06 5.53 6.04
C ARG A 19 -16.07 4.44 4.98
N LEU A 20 -17.28 4.04 4.60
CA LEU A 20 -17.57 3.23 3.41
C LEU A 20 -17.20 3.97 2.13
N THR A 21 -16.52 3.31 1.17
CA THR A 21 -16.46 3.79 -0.22
C THR A 21 -16.79 2.65 -1.17
N THR A 22 -17.87 2.80 -1.93
CA THR A 22 -18.23 1.87 -3.00
C THR A 22 -17.40 2.18 -4.24
N ILE A 23 -16.59 1.23 -4.72
CA ILE A 23 -15.89 1.40 -6.00
C ILE A 23 -16.86 1.07 -7.11
N ARG A 24 -17.12 2.06 -7.98
CA ARG A 24 -18.04 1.95 -9.10
C ARG A 24 -17.47 0.98 -10.16
N SER A 25 -17.63 -0.33 -9.96
CA SER A 25 -18.29 -1.18 -10.99
C SER A 25 -18.58 -2.64 -10.61
N ARG A 26 -17.92 -3.35 -9.67
CA ARG A 26 -18.13 -4.81 -9.49
C ARG A 26 -17.96 -5.37 -8.06
N ARG A 27 -18.52 -6.57 -7.84
CA ARG A 27 -18.97 -7.23 -6.59
C ARG A 27 -17.89 -7.80 -5.67
N LEU A 28 -17.04 -6.96 -5.09
CA LEU A 28 -16.01 -7.36 -4.11
C LEU A 28 -16.34 -6.87 -2.69
N VAL A 29 -16.02 -7.67 -1.66
CA VAL A 29 -16.19 -7.38 -0.23
C VAL A 29 -14.86 -6.97 0.40
N CYS A 30 -14.88 -6.04 1.33
CA CYS A 30 -13.76 -5.77 2.24
C CYS A 30 -14.37 -5.67 3.65
N MET A 31 -13.76 -6.31 4.66
CA MET A 31 -14.37 -6.40 5.99
C MET A 31 -13.59 -5.61 7.03
N ALA A 32 -14.34 -4.82 7.81
CA ALA A 32 -14.03 -4.66 9.22
C ALA A 32 -15.29 -4.52 10.05
N SER A 33 -15.22 -5.10 11.24
CA SER A 33 -16.36 -5.35 12.09
C SER A 33 -16.82 -4.08 12.83
N SER A 34 -18.02 -3.64 12.47
CA SER A 34 -19.01 -3.19 13.45
C SER A 34 -20.44 -3.67 13.12
N THR A 35 -20.60 -4.55 12.12
CA THR A 35 -21.86 -5.24 11.83
C THR A 35 -21.97 -6.53 12.66
N ARG A 36 -23.16 -6.79 13.20
CA ARG A 36 -23.54 -8.03 13.91
C ARG A 36 -23.52 -9.31 13.02
N GLN A 37 -23.05 -9.23 11.78
CA GLN A 37 -22.98 -10.34 10.82
C GLN A 37 -21.52 -10.75 10.58
N GLY A 38 -21.24 -12.05 10.68
CA GLY A 38 -19.91 -12.62 10.45
C GLY A 38 -19.57 -12.73 8.97
N LEU A 39 -18.28 -12.83 8.65
CA LEU A 39 -17.79 -12.94 7.26
C LEU A 39 -18.29 -14.20 6.53
N GLU A 40 -18.55 -15.27 7.29
CA GLU A 40 -19.21 -16.47 6.80
C GLU A 40 -20.61 -16.20 6.22
N GLU A 41 -21.42 -15.39 6.89
CA GLU A 41 -22.76 -15.00 6.41
C GLU A 41 -22.64 -14.16 5.14
N VAL A 42 -21.64 -13.29 5.07
CA VAL A 42 -21.36 -12.45 3.89
C VAL A 42 -20.96 -13.31 2.69
N LEU A 43 -20.02 -14.24 2.86
CA LEU A 43 -19.57 -15.15 1.80
C LEU A 43 -20.71 -16.08 1.35
N SER A 44 -21.44 -16.66 2.31
CA SER A 44 -22.56 -17.58 2.04
C SER A 44 -23.77 -16.91 1.40
N SER A 45 -23.88 -15.57 1.47
CA SER A 45 -24.99 -14.83 0.86
C SER A 45 -24.98 -14.85 -0.67
N GLY A 46 -23.84 -15.19 -1.30
CA GLY A 46 -23.67 -15.16 -2.76
C GLY A 46 -23.78 -13.76 -3.38
N LYS A 47 -23.87 -12.70 -2.57
CA LYS A 47 -23.98 -11.32 -3.04
C LYS A 47 -22.65 -10.76 -3.57
N TYR A 48 -21.56 -11.46 -3.26
CA TYR A 48 -20.21 -10.99 -3.47
C TYR A 48 -19.37 -12.11 -4.08
N GLU A 49 -18.52 -11.75 -5.02
CA GLU A 49 -17.72 -12.67 -5.81
C GLU A 49 -16.30 -12.85 -5.22
N GLY A 50 -15.94 -12.05 -4.21
CA GLY A 50 -14.67 -12.17 -3.52
C GLY A 50 -14.50 -11.21 -2.35
N ILE A 51 -13.37 -11.35 -1.65
CA ILE A 51 -12.93 -10.57 -0.50
C ILE A 51 -11.56 -9.93 -0.74
N LEU A 52 -11.40 -8.69 -0.27
CA LEU A 52 -10.16 -7.94 -0.24
C LEU A 52 -9.70 -7.82 1.22
N LEU A 53 -8.51 -8.33 1.50
CA LEU A 53 -7.97 -8.45 2.84
C LEU A 53 -6.73 -7.57 2.99
N ASP A 54 -6.71 -6.77 4.05
CA ASP A 54 -5.45 -6.19 4.55
C ASP A 54 -4.60 -7.29 5.21
N GLN A 55 -3.32 -7.04 5.45
CA GLN A 55 -2.41 -7.99 6.09
C GLN A 55 -2.22 -7.71 7.57
N PHE A 56 -1.61 -6.58 7.91
CA PHE A 56 -1.24 -6.26 9.29
C PHE A 56 -2.49 -5.84 10.06
N GLY A 57 -2.75 -6.50 11.19
CA GLY A 57 -3.96 -6.30 11.99
C GLY A 57 -5.22 -6.96 11.42
N VAL A 58 -5.12 -7.71 10.32
CA VAL A 58 -6.24 -8.46 9.73
C VAL A 58 -5.91 -9.95 9.51
N LEU A 59 -4.78 -10.27 8.90
CA LEU A 59 -4.31 -11.66 8.74
C LEU A 59 -3.34 -12.07 9.85
N HIS A 60 -2.54 -11.12 10.34
CA HIS A 60 -1.52 -11.34 11.37
C HIS A 60 -1.15 -10.03 12.09
N ASP A 61 -0.51 -10.14 13.25
CA ASP A 61 0.05 -9.01 14.02
C ASP A 61 1.54 -8.72 13.71
N GLY A 62 2.13 -9.45 12.77
CA GLY A 62 3.56 -9.37 12.44
C GLY A 62 4.39 -10.49 13.07
N ARG A 63 3.89 -11.15 14.11
CA ARG A 63 4.52 -12.31 14.75
C ARG A 63 3.69 -13.58 14.60
N THR A 64 2.37 -13.47 14.76
CA THR A 64 1.43 -14.59 14.76
C THR A 64 0.25 -14.30 13.84
N ALA A 65 -0.26 -15.34 13.18
CA ALA A 65 -1.50 -15.27 12.42
C ALA A 65 -2.72 -15.21 13.34
N TYR A 66 -3.80 -14.59 12.89
CA TYR A 66 -5.10 -14.76 13.54
C TYR A 66 -5.76 -16.02 12.99
N VAL A 67 -6.08 -16.98 13.87
CA VAL A 67 -6.65 -18.28 13.48
C VAL A 67 -7.99 -18.11 12.77
N GLU A 68 -8.78 -17.15 13.20
CA GLU A 68 -10.07 -16.78 12.61
C GLU A 68 -9.91 -16.26 11.18
N ALA A 69 -8.81 -15.55 10.88
CA ALA A 69 -8.51 -15.07 9.53
C ALA A 69 -8.11 -16.22 8.60
N ILE A 70 -7.33 -17.20 9.08
CA ILE A 70 -7.04 -18.44 8.35
C ILE A 70 -8.33 -19.18 8.00
N ASN A 71 -9.20 -19.40 9.00
CA ASN A 71 -10.47 -20.08 8.80
C ASN A 71 -11.35 -19.34 7.78
N CYS A 72 -11.35 -18.02 7.81
CA CYS A 72 -12.08 -17.22 6.84
C CYS A 72 -11.54 -17.39 5.41
N VAL A 73 -10.22 -17.33 5.21
CA VAL A 73 -9.63 -17.49 3.88
C VAL A 73 -9.96 -18.88 3.33
N ARG A 74 -9.91 -19.92 4.17
CA ARG A 74 -10.33 -21.28 3.80
C ARG A 74 -11.80 -21.36 3.41
N LEU A 75 -12.69 -20.72 4.17
CA LEU A 75 -14.12 -20.67 3.82
C LEU A 75 -14.35 -19.96 2.48
N ALA A 76 -13.60 -18.89 2.20
CA ALA A 76 -13.68 -18.22 0.90
C ALA A 76 -13.26 -19.17 -0.25
N GLN A 77 -12.22 -19.99 -0.05
CA GLN A 77 -11.83 -21.04 -1.00
C GLN A 77 -12.94 -22.09 -1.20
N GLU A 78 -13.56 -22.57 -0.13
CA GLU A 78 -14.64 -23.57 -0.19
C GLU A 78 -15.90 -23.06 -0.91
N THR A 79 -16.19 -21.76 -0.78
CA THR A 79 -17.32 -21.11 -1.46
C THR A 79 -17.01 -20.68 -2.90
N GLY A 80 -15.74 -20.78 -3.34
CA GLY A 80 -15.28 -20.30 -4.63
C GLY A 80 -15.18 -18.77 -4.74
N ALA A 81 -15.26 -18.06 -3.60
CA ALA A 81 -15.09 -16.63 -3.55
C ALA A 81 -13.61 -16.27 -3.76
N LYS A 82 -13.36 -15.27 -4.61
CA LYS A 82 -12.00 -14.77 -4.85
C LYS A 82 -11.40 -14.14 -3.60
N VAL A 83 -10.13 -14.37 -3.32
CA VAL A 83 -9.44 -13.77 -2.18
C VAL A 83 -8.27 -12.97 -2.69
N ALA A 84 -8.22 -11.67 -2.38
CA ALA A 84 -7.09 -10.85 -2.77
C ALA A 84 -6.56 -9.98 -1.63
N ILE A 85 -5.24 -9.80 -1.65
CA ILE A 85 -4.52 -9.00 -0.66
C ILE A 85 -4.41 -7.56 -1.14
N VAL A 86 -4.68 -6.61 -0.25
CA VAL A 86 -4.39 -5.19 -0.45
C VAL A 86 -3.55 -4.71 0.74
N SER A 87 -2.30 -4.30 0.51
CA SER A 87 -1.39 -3.94 1.60
C SER A 87 -0.65 -2.63 1.38
N ASN A 88 -0.44 -1.88 2.46
CA ASN A 88 0.35 -0.65 2.43
C ASN A 88 1.87 -0.87 2.47
N THR A 89 2.35 -2.11 2.42
CA THR A 89 3.80 -2.36 2.39
C THR A 89 4.50 -1.63 1.23
N SER A 90 5.67 -1.07 1.53
CA SER A 90 6.59 -0.45 0.57
C SER A 90 7.15 -1.45 -0.45
N ARG A 91 6.97 -2.75 -0.23
CA ARG A 91 7.51 -3.80 -1.11
C ARG A 91 6.58 -4.02 -2.31
N ARG A 92 7.15 -4.52 -3.41
CA ARG A 92 6.41 -5.00 -4.59
C ARG A 92 5.42 -6.11 -4.22
N SER A 93 4.42 -6.33 -5.07
CA SER A 93 3.39 -7.36 -4.83
C SER A 93 3.92 -8.78 -5.01
N ALA A 94 5.01 -8.94 -5.79
CA ALA A 94 5.68 -10.23 -5.95
C ALA A 94 6.19 -10.77 -4.60
N GLY A 95 5.81 -12.02 -4.29
CA GLY A 95 6.16 -12.69 -3.03
C GLY A 95 5.38 -12.18 -1.81
N CYS A 96 4.33 -11.38 -2.00
CA CYS A 96 3.47 -10.92 -0.93
C CYS A 96 2.69 -12.07 -0.28
N ALA A 97 2.03 -12.91 -1.08
CA ALA A 97 1.29 -14.08 -0.60
C ALA A 97 2.23 -15.17 -0.07
N ALA A 98 3.32 -15.48 -0.77
CA ALA A 98 4.35 -16.44 -0.30
C ALA A 98 4.90 -16.11 1.10
N LYS A 99 5.03 -14.83 1.47
CA LYS A 99 5.46 -14.42 2.81
C LYS A 99 4.48 -14.79 3.92
N LEU A 100 3.22 -15.07 3.59
CA LEU A 100 2.21 -15.50 4.55
C LEU A 100 2.31 -17.00 4.89
N GLU A 101 3.12 -17.78 4.18
CA GLU A 101 3.33 -19.20 4.47
C GLU A 101 3.90 -19.45 5.87
N LYS A 102 4.80 -18.57 6.32
CA LYS A 102 5.33 -18.63 7.70
C LYS A 102 4.25 -18.41 8.78
N TYR A 103 3.10 -17.88 8.40
CA TYR A 103 1.94 -17.66 9.27
C TYR A 103 0.86 -18.74 9.08
N GLY A 104 1.11 -19.77 8.26
CA GLY A 104 0.18 -20.89 8.05
C GLY A 104 -0.87 -20.67 6.97
N TYR A 105 -0.71 -19.67 6.12
CA TYR A 105 -1.48 -19.53 4.89
C TYR A 105 -0.79 -20.26 3.74
N GLU A 106 -1.52 -20.67 2.70
CA GLU A 106 -0.89 -21.13 1.45
C GLU A 106 -0.97 -20.03 0.40
N GLU A 107 0.09 -19.83 -0.40
CA GLU A 107 0.08 -18.82 -1.47
C GLU A 107 -1.09 -19.03 -2.45
N SER A 108 -1.44 -20.29 -2.72
CA SER A 108 -2.54 -20.69 -3.59
C SER A 108 -3.92 -20.23 -3.11
N TRP A 109 -4.08 -19.84 -1.84
CA TRP A 109 -5.35 -19.35 -1.29
C TRP A 109 -5.65 -17.89 -1.67
N PHE A 110 -4.71 -17.20 -2.35
CA PHE A 110 -4.87 -15.83 -2.77
C PHE A 110 -4.82 -15.73 -4.30
N ASP A 111 -5.89 -15.22 -4.90
CA ASP A 111 -5.99 -15.02 -6.35
C ASP A 111 -5.19 -13.80 -6.84
N ALA A 112 -4.99 -12.81 -5.97
CA ALA A 112 -4.23 -11.60 -6.30
C ALA A 112 -3.63 -10.93 -5.07
N ALA A 113 -2.59 -10.12 -5.28
CA ALA A 113 -2.05 -9.21 -4.29
C ALA A 113 -1.71 -7.88 -4.95
N VAL A 114 -2.07 -6.77 -4.28
CA VAL A 114 -1.68 -5.41 -4.65
C VAL A 114 -1.10 -4.72 -3.43
N THR A 115 0.05 -4.08 -3.62
CA THR A 115 0.77 -3.36 -2.56
C THR A 115 0.99 -1.90 -2.93
N SER A 116 1.13 -1.03 -1.93
CA SER A 116 1.51 0.38 -2.16
C SER A 116 2.88 0.50 -2.85
N GLY A 117 3.83 -0.39 -2.54
CA GLY A 117 5.10 -0.49 -3.26
C GLY A 117 4.96 -0.86 -4.75
N GLU A 118 3.96 -1.67 -5.11
CA GLU A 118 3.64 -1.96 -6.52
C GLU A 118 3.11 -0.73 -7.24
N LEU A 119 2.18 -0.01 -6.63
CA LEU A 119 1.64 1.23 -7.19
C LEU A 119 2.74 2.29 -7.33
N ALA A 120 3.62 2.43 -6.32
CA ALA A 120 4.78 3.30 -6.40
C ALA A 120 5.69 2.93 -7.56
N PHE A 121 5.98 1.64 -7.75
CA PHE A 121 6.74 1.18 -8.89
C PHE A 121 6.08 1.52 -10.23
N GLU A 122 4.76 1.30 -10.38
CA GLU A 122 4.02 1.64 -11.61
C GLU A 122 4.09 3.13 -11.93
N VAL A 123 3.95 3.98 -10.89
CA VAL A 123 4.09 5.43 -11.01
C VAL A 123 5.45 5.80 -11.53
N LEU A 124 6.51 5.29 -10.88
CA LEU A 124 7.88 5.53 -11.30
C LEU A 124 8.18 4.98 -12.69
N SER A 125 7.53 3.88 -13.09
CA SER A 125 7.77 3.17 -14.34
C SER A 125 7.10 3.77 -15.57
N SER A 126 5.88 4.29 -15.41
CA SER A 126 4.99 4.52 -16.55
C SER A 126 3.97 5.64 -16.39
N ARG A 127 3.80 6.20 -15.19
CA ARG A 127 2.75 7.19 -14.90
C ARG A 127 3.31 8.49 -14.31
N ARG A 128 4.60 8.77 -14.49
CA ARG A 128 5.30 9.93 -13.90
C ARG A 128 4.58 11.26 -14.16
N HIS A 129 4.16 11.51 -15.40
CA HIS A 129 3.37 12.70 -15.77
C HIS A 129 2.10 12.87 -14.93
N GLU A 130 1.33 11.79 -14.72
CA GLU A 130 0.11 11.84 -13.88
C GLU A 130 0.45 12.31 -12.46
N PHE A 131 1.67 11.99 -12.01
CA PHE A 131 2.16 12.27 -10.68
C PHE A 131 2.99 13.56 -10.54
N GLY A 132 3.08 14.37 -11.60
CA GLY A 132 3.91 15.59 -11.60
C GLY A 132 5.40 15.30 -11.42
N LEU A 133 5.81 14.05 -11.65
CA LEU A 133 7.21 13.63 -11.58
C LEU A 133 7.90 13.95 -12.92
N PRO A 134 9.20 14.29 -12.91
CA PRO A 134 9.96 14.47 -14.14
C PRO A 134 9.90 13.23 -15.05
N GLU A 135 9.81 13.44 -16.36
CA GLU A 135 9.73 12.35 -17.33
C GLU A 135 11.03 11.54 -17.46
N SER A 136 12.17 12.13 -17.11
CA SER A 136 13.48 11.47 -17.16
C SER A 136 14.31 11.86 -15.93
N PRO A 137 13.91 11.39 -14.73
CA PRO A 137 14.65 11.67 -13.51
C PRO A 137 15.96 10.85 -13.52
N SER A 138 17.01 11.45 -12.99
CA SER A 138 18.35 10.87 -12.89
C SER A 138 18.82 10.74 -11.45
N LYS A 139 18.27 11.56 -10.55
CA LYS A 139 18.79 11.76 -9.19
C LYS A 139 17.65 11.84 -8.20
N ILE A 140 17.65 10.94 -7.21
CA ILE A 140 16.58 10.93 -6.21
C ILE A 140 17.12 10.96 -4.80
N ILE A 141 16.35 11.58 -3.91
CA ILE A 141 16.46 11.31 -2.49
C ILE A 141 15.66 10.04 -2.22
N HIS A 142 16.25 9.08 -1.52
CA HIS A 142 15.59 7.81 -1.23
C HIS A 142 15.74 7.45 0.23
N THR A 143 14.67 7.58 1.01
CA THR A 143 14.65 7.10 2.40
C THR A 143 14.33 5.61 2.41
N ASN A 144 15.11 4.83 3.16
CA ASN A 144 15.12 3.38 3.06
C ASN A 144 15.09 2.71 4.42
N TRP A 145 14.85 1.40 4.39
CA TRP A 145 15.06 0.48 5.49
C TRP A 145 16.51 0.01 5.52
N ILE A 146 16.99 -0.40 6.68
CA ILE A 146 18.27 -1.06 6.93
C ILE A 146 17.99 -2.43 7.57
N GLU A 147 17.42 -2.44 8.77
CA GLU A 147 17.15 -3.65 9.56
C GLU A 147 16.04 -4.49 8.92
N ARG A 148 15.03 -3.83 8.34
CA ARG A 148 13.93 -4.48 7.59
C ARG A 148 14.31 -4.88 6.16
N GLY A 149 15.60 -4.75 5.84
CA GLY A 149 16.20 -4.98 4.53
C GLY A 149 15.99 -3.80 3.59
N THR A 150 17.03 -3.39 2.88
CA THR A 150 16.94 -2.32 1.90
C THR A 150 15.94 -2.67 0.79
N ILE A 151 15.33 -1.65 0.19
CA ILE A 151 14.51 -1.76 -1.02
C ILE A 151 15.31 -1.15 -2.16
N SER A 152 15.57 -1.90 -3.23
CA SER A 152 16.19 -1.39 -4.45
C SER A 152 15.17 -0.73 -5.36
N VAL A 153 15.62 0.23 -6.18
CA VAL A 153 14.82 0.82 -7.26
C VAL A 153 15.17 0.08 -8.55
N ASP A 154 14.53 -1.07 -8.77
CA ASP A 154 14.82 -1.95 -9.90
C ASP A 154 14.00 -1.53 -11.15
N ASP A 155 14.30 -0.37 -11.74
CA ASP A 155 13.81 -0.03 -13.08
C ASP A 155 14.99 0.33 -13.99
N PRO A 156 15.34 -0.52 -14.98
CA PRO A 156 16.46 -0.26 -15.87
C PRO A 156 16.27 0.92 -16.82
N ARG A 157 15.04 1.47 -16.94
CA ARG A 157 14.76 2.73 -17.66
C ARG A 157 14.98 3.95 -16.76
N LEU A 158 15.01 3.72 -15.45
CA LEU A 158 15.40 4.68 -14.44
C LEU A 158 16.89 4.48 -14.18
N GLY A 159 17.75 5.19 -14.92
CA GLY A 159 19.17 5.36 -14.56
C GLY A 159 19.33 6.21 -13.29
N VAL A 160 18.54 5.89 -12.27
CA VAL A 160 18.29 6.69 -11.09
C VAL A 160 19.33 6.37 -10.04
N LEU A 161 20.12 7.38 -9.72
CA LEU A 161 21.13 7.31 -8.68
C LEU A 161 20.58 8.00 -7.42
N PRO A 162 20.66 7.36 -6.25
CA PRO A 162 20.48 8.07 -5.00
C PRO A 162 21.53 9.20 -4.91
N VAL A 163 21.12 10.42 -4.59
CA VAL A 163 22.06 11.53 -4.35
C VAL A 163 22.47 11.68 -2.89
N GLY A 164 21.98 10.79 -2.02
CA GLY A 164 22.11 10.95 -0.58
C GLY A 164 21.30 12.16 -0.11
N GLU A 165 22.00 13.19 0.38
CA GLU A 165 21.40 14.34 1.06
C GLU A 165 21.48 15.66 0.27
N ASP A 166 21.96 15.63 -0.97
CA ASP A 166 22.02 16.80 -1.85
C ASP A 166 20.63 17.14 -2.41
N ILE A 167 19.90 17.98 -1.68
CA ILE A 167 18.54 18.44 -2.03
C ILE A 167 18.54 19.21 -3.35
N ASP A 168 19.62 19.93 -3.67
CA ASP A 168 19.61 20.87 -4.79
C ASP A 168 19.70 20.17 -6.15
N SER A 169 20.29 18.97 -6.19
CA SER A 169 20.38 18.15 -7.41
C SER A 169 19.34 17.04 -7.50
N ALA A 170 18.46 16.91 -6.51
CA ALA A 170 17.41 15.89 -6.49
C ALA A 170 16.22 16.26 -7.38
N ASP A 171 15.73 15.29 -8.16
CA ASP A 171 14.56 15.43 -9.02
C ASP A 171 13.25 15.22 -8.24
N PHE A 172 13.26 14.26 -7.31
CA PHE A 172 12.14 13.95 -6.41
C PHE A 172 12.60 13.11 -5.21
N ILE A 173 11.68 12.85 -4.29
CA ILE A 173 11.89 12.06 -3.07
C ILE A 173 11.09 10.76 -3.15
N LEU A 174 11.72 9.63 -2.86
CA LEU A 174 11.09 8.33 -2.69
C LEU A 174 11.20 7.87 -1.24
N CYS A 175 10.06 7.71 -0.57
CA CYS A 175 10.01 7.24 0.81
C CYS A 175 9.61 5.77 0.87
N HIS A 176 10.61 4.89 0.98
CA HIS A 176 10.43 3.45 1.17
C HIS A 176 10.54 3.02 2.63
N GLY A 177 11.40 3.67 3.42
CA GLY A 177 11.63 3.34 4.83
C GLY A 177 11.98 4.53 5.72
N THR A 178 12.20 4.25 7.01
CA THR A 178 12.39 5.25 8.08
C THR A 178 13.73 5.14 8.81
N GLU A 179 14.70 4.39 8.29
CA GLU A 179 15.94 4.03 9.02
C GLU A 179 17.20 4.66 8.42
N GLY A 180 17.12 5.20 7.21
CA GLY A 180 18.27 5.82 6.57
C GLY A 180 18.00 6.42 5.21
N ILE A 181 19.06 6.93 4.58
CA ILE A 181 19.05 7.52 3.24
C ILE A 181 20.00 6.71 2.35
N SER A 182 19.52 6.26 1.20
CA SER A 182 20.34 5.54 0.21
C SER A 182 21.43 6.47 -0.37
N LEU A 183 22.62 5.92 -0.55
CA LEU A 183 23.79 6.60 -1.10
C LEU A 183 24.06 6.16 -2.55
N PRO A 184 24.82 6.96 -3.34
CA PRO A 184 25.14 6.62 -4.73
C PRO A 184 25.85 5.26 -4.91
N ASP A 185 26.54 4.78 -3.88
CA ASP A 185 27.25 3.49 -3.89
C ASP A 185 26.33 2.28 -3.60
N GLY A 186 25.03 2.51 -3.43
CA GLY A 186 24.03 1.49 -3.13
C GLY A 186 23.90 1.14 -1.65
N THR A 187 24.73 1.73 -0.78
CA THR A 187 24.60 1.57 0.67
C THR A 187 23.51 2.49 1.23
N VAL A 188 23.12 2.28 2.49
CA VAL A 188 22.17 3.15 3.19
C VAL A 188 22.87 3.75 4.40
N LYS A 189 22.93 5.08 4.45
CA LYS A 189 23.43 5.82 5.61
C LYS A 189 22.35 5.84 6.69
N PRO A 190 22.62 5.31 7.90
CA PRO A 190 21.66 5.36 9.00
C PRO A 190 21.26 6.78 9.36
N ALA A 191 19.98 6.99 9.63
CA ALA A 191 19.45 8.28 10.06
C ALA A 191 18.28 8.08 11.02
N SER A 192 18.19 8.92 12.05
CA SER A 192 17.05 8.89 12.96
C SER A 192 15.78 9.42 12.29
N LEU A 193 14.62 9.03 12.81
CA LEU A 193 13.34 9.54 12.33
C LEU A 193 13.27 11.08 12.37
N ASP A 194 13.74 11.69 13.47
CA ASP A 194 13.75 13.15 13.62
C ASP A 194 14.63 13.83 12.57
N TYR A 195 15.77 13.21 12.25
CA TYR A 195 16.64 13.68 11.18
C TYR A 195 15.92 13.65 9.84
N LEU A 196 15.31 12.51 9.49
CA LEU A 196 14.60 12.34 8.24
C LEU A 196 13.42 13.32 8.13
N VAL A 197 12.66 13.53 9.20
CA VAL A 197 11.56 14.52 9.25
C VAL A 197 12.09 15.93 9.02
N ALA A 198 13.17 16.34 9.71
CA ALA A 198 13.77 17.65 9.51
C ALA A 198 14.33 17.81 8.08
N PHE A 199 14.88 16.75 7.51
CA PHE A 199 15.40 16.72 6.15
C PHE A 199 14.27 16.85 5.12
N LEU A 200 13.16 16.12 5.26
CA LEU A 200 11.98 16.26 4.40
C LEU A 200 11.36 17.66 4.50
N LYS A 201 11.35 18.29 5.68
CA LYS A 201 10.94 19.70 5.83
C LYS A 201 11.82 20.66 5.03
N LYS A 202 13.13 20.42 4.93
CA LYS A 202 14.01 21.22 4.05
C LYS A 202 13.69 21.01 2.58
N CYS A 203 13.42 19.76 2.18
CA CYS A 203 13.02 19.45 0.80
C CYS A 203 11.68 20.12 0.42
N SER A 204 10.78 20.29 1.39
CA SER A 204 9.52 21.04 1.23
C SER A 204 9.71 22.46 0.75
N ALA A 205 10.70 23.17 1.28
CA ALA A 205 11.00 24.53 0.85
C ALA A 205 11.35 24.62 -0.64
N ARG A 206 11.79 23.51 -1.26
CA ARG A 206 12.12 23.38 -2.68
C ARG A 206 10.98 22.82 -3.53
N LYS A 207 9.85 22.45 -2.92
CA LYS A 207 8.68 21.85 -3.58
C LYS A 207 9.00 20.59 -4.39
N LEU A 208 10.02 19.82 -4.00
CA LEU A 208 10.40 18.57 -4.67
C LEU A 208 9.25 17.55 -4.60
N PRO A 209 8.79 16.97 -5.72
CA PRO A 209 7.78 15.92 -5.66
C PRO A 209 8.19 14.80 -4.71
N LEU A 210 7.23 14.21 -4.00
CA LEU A 210 7.48 13.12 -3.06
C LEU A 210 6.53 11.97 -3.34
N VAL A 211 7.10 10.77 -3.47
CA VAL A 211 6.38 9.50 -3.56
C VAL A 211 6.55 8.76 -2.24
N CYS A 212 5.45 8.58 -1.50
CA CYS A 212 5.43 7.75 -0.31
C CYS A 212 4.93 6.35 -0.67
N ALA A 213 5.78 5.33 -0.54
CA ALA A 213 5.46 3.97 -0.94
C ALA A 213 4.75 3.15 0.16
N ASN A 214 4.64 3.70 1.37
CA ASN A 214 3.82 3.16 2.45
C ASN A 214 3.19 4.32 3.24
N PRO A 215 1.89 4.56 3.09
CA PRO A 215 1.20 5.69 3.73
C PRO A 215 0.89 5.47 5.22
N ASP A 216 1.14 4.29 5.79
CA ASP A 216 0.86 4.06 7.20
C ASP A 216 1.73 4.94 8.10
N ILE A 217 1.17 5.38 9.22
CA ILE A 217 1.90 6.11 10.26
C ILE A 217 2.64 5.12 11.15
N VAL A 218 1.97 4.04 11.53
CA VAL A 218 2.53 2.94 12.30
C VAL A 218 1.94 1.63 11.80
N THR A 219 2.65 0.53 12.03
CA THR A 219 2.12 -0.83 11.91
C THR A 219 2.36 -1.60 13.21
N VAL A 220 1.71 -2.74 13.36
CA VAL A 220 1.87 -3.65 14.50
C VAL A 220 3.00 -4.67 14.25
N ASP A 221 3.72 -4.99 15.32
CA ASP A 221 4.71 -6.09 15.39
C ASP A 221 4.56 -6.80 16.75
N GLY A 222 3.55 -7.65 16.85
CA GLY A 222 3.05 -8.15 18.13
C GLY A 222 2.50 -7.00 18.98
N ASP A 223 3.05 -6.82 20.18
CA ASP A 223 2.64 -5.76 21.11
C ASP A 223 3.33 -4.41 20.84
N GLU A 224 4.26 -4.35 19.88
CA GLU A 224 5.00 -3.14 19.55
C GLU A 224 4.40 -2.41 18.34
N LEU A 225 4.50 -1.08 18.36
CA LEU A 225 4.17 -0.24 17.21
C LEU A 225 5.46 0.19 16.51
N ILE A 226 5.53 -0.10 15.22
CA ILE A 226 6.66 0.24 14.38
C ILE A 226 6.31 1.44 13.53
N THR A 227 7.19 2.44 13.51
CA THR A 227 7.01 3.62 12.69
C THR A 227 7.11 3.28 11.20
N MET A 228 6.17 3.77 10.40
CA MET A 228 6.11 3.57 8.95
C MET A 228 6.38 4.89 8.19
N PRO A 229 6.71 4.86 6.88
CA PRO A 229 7.07 6.04 6.10
C PRO A 229 6.03 7.17 6.11
N GLY A 230 4.74 6.84 6.22
CA GLY A 230 3.67 7.83 6.40
C GLY A 230 3.85 8.71 7.63
N LYS A 231 4.52 8.25 8.70
CA LYS A 231 4.85 9.09 9.86
C LYS A 231 5.76 10.25 9.48
N GLN A 232 6.76 9.99 8.64
CA GLN A 232 7.75 11.00 8.25
C GLN A 232 7.08 12.10 7.43
N THR A 233 6.24 11.71 6.46
CA THR A 233 5.51 12.65 5.61
C THR A 233 4.45 13.43 6.42
N TYR A 234 3.71 12.76 7.30
CA TYR A 234 2.77 13.43 8.20
C TYR A 234 3.48 14.45 9.12
N SER A 235 4.58 14.04 9.76
CA SER A 235 5.30 14.88 10.74
C SER A 235 6.07 16.03 10.10
N ALA A 236 6.43 15.89 8.83
CA ALA A 236 6.97 16.97 8.03
C ALA A 236 5.89 17.89 7.42
N SER A 237 4.61 17.65 7.77
CA SER A 237 3.44 18.40 7.28
C SER A 237 3.37 18.42 5.75
N ILE A 238 3.83 17.33 5.13
CA ILE A 238 3.78 17.13 3.69
C ILE A 238 2.32 16.82 3.32
N ASN A 239 1.70 17.67 2.51
CA ASN A 239 0.40 17.40 1.91
C ASN A 239 0.40 17.88 0.44
N ASN A 240 -0.63 17.50 -0.32
CA ASN A 240 -0.76 17.86 -1.74
C ASN A 240 -0.79 19.38 -1.99
N SER A 241 -1.00 20.24 -0.97
CA SER A 241 -0.97 21.71 -1.11
C SER A 241 0.38 22.34 -0.75
N THR A 242 1.23 21.65 0.01
CA THR A 242 2.54 22.15 0.47
C THR A 242 3.66 21.78 -0.52
N PHE A 243 3.41 20.77 -1.35
CA PHE A 243 4.32 20.26 -2.35
C PHE A 243 3.58 20.10 -3.68
N GLY A 244 4.29 20.11 -4.81
CA GLY A 244 3.85 19.32 -5.97
C GLY A 244 3.94 17.81 -5.69
N ALA A 245 3.76 17.38 -4.44
CA ALA A 245 3.89 16.01 -4.01
C ALA A 245 2.58 15.34 -4.28
N GLN A 246 2.70 14.18 -4.88
CA GLN A 246 1.65 13.21 -4.88
C GLN A 246 2.09 12.13 -3.92
N LEU A 247 1.65 12.26 -2.67
CA LEU A 247 1.48 11.08 -1.84
C LEU A 247 0.73 10.09 -2.73
N ILE A 248 1.28 8.92 -3.01
CA ILE A 248 0.44 7.84 -3.51
C ILE A 248 -0.26 7.29 -2.27
N GLU A 249 -1.55 7.52 -2.04
CA GLU A 249 -2.10 8.70 -1.34
C GLU A 249 -2.38 8.30 0.13
N ALA A 250 -2.53 9.28 1.03
CA ALA A 250 -3.13 9.09 2.34
C ALA A 250 -4.68 9.08 2.32
N GLU A 251 -5.32 9.23 1.15
CA GLU A 251 -6.79 9.25 1.03
C GLU A 251 -7.36 8.11 0.18
N HIS A 252 -6.63 7.58 -0.82
CA HIS A 252 -7.16 6.56 -1.74
C HIS A 252 -6.31 5.29 -1.97
N PRO A 253 -5.43 4.82 -1.05
CA PRO A 253 -4.73 3.55 -1.26
C PRO A 253 -5.74 2.40 -1.34
N ARG A 254 -6.90 2.53 -0.69
CA ARG A 254 -8.03 1.62 -0.91
C ARG A 254 -8.58 1.72 -2.33
N GLN A 255 -8.91 2.89 -2.86
CA GLN A 255 -9.53 2.95 -4.20
C GLN A 255 -8.58 2.53 -5.33
N ALA A 256 -7.35 3.02 -5.36
CA ALA A 256 -6.40 2.66 -6.42
C ALA A 256 -5.97 1.18 -6.33
N SER A 257 -5.67 0.70 -5.11
CA SER A 257 -5.31 -0.72 -4.93
C SER A 257 -6.50 -1.63 -5.20
N CYS A 258 -7.71 -1.27 -4.75
CA CYS A 258 -8.90 -2.05 -5.05
C CYS A 258 -9.29 -1.98 -6.54
N GLN A 259 -9.04 -0.87 -7.24
CA GLN A 259 -9.23 -0.81 -8.70
C GLN A 259 -8.20 -1.68 -9.42
N LYS A 260 -6.92 -1.64 -9.01
CA LYS A 260 -5.88 -2.50 -9.57
C LYS A 260 -6.18 -3.97 -9.31
N VAL A 261 -6.53 -4.34 -8.08
CA VAL A 261 -6.83 -5.73 -7.74
C VAL A 261 -8.06 -6.24 -8.48
N THR A 262 -9.07 -5.40 -8.71
CA THR A 262 -10.23 -5.76 -9.55
C THR A 262 -9.76 -6.07 -10.98
N ARG A 263 -8.92 -5.22 -11.58
CA ARG A 263 -8.37 -5.48 -12.92
C ARG A 263 -7.53 -6.76 -12.96
N THR A 264 -6.68 -6.98 -11.95
CA THR A 264 -5.87 -8.21 -11.84
C THR A 264 -6.76 -9.46 -11.79
N LEU A 265 -7.82 -9.45 -10.96
CA LEU A 265 -8.77 -10.56 -10.86
C LEU A 265 -9.55 -10.79 -12.17
N GLU A 266 -9.75 -9.75 -12.98
CA GLU A 266 -10.37 -9.81 -14.30
C GLU A 266 -9.41 -10.20 -15.43
N GLY A 267 -8.12 -10.45 -15.13
CA GLY A 267 -7.11 -10.78 -16.13
C GLY A 267 -6.66 -9.59 -16.99
N GLN A 268 -6.88 -8.36 -16.52
CA GLN A 268 -6.44 -7.13 -17.18
C GLN A 268 -5.14 -6.65 -16.55
N SER A 269 -4.12 -6.36 -17.39
CA SER A 269 -2.80 -5.84 -16.98
C SER A 269 -2.84 -4.35 -16.65
#